data_AF-A0AAU2JZ96-F1
#
_entry.id   AF-A0AAU2JZ96-F1
#
_cell.length_a   1.000
_cell.length_b   1.000
_cell.length_c   1.000
_cell.angle_alpha   90.00
_cell.angle_beta   90.00
_cell.angle_gamma   90.00
#
_symmetry.space_group_name_H-M   'P 1'
#
loop_
_entity.id
_entity.type
_entity.pdbx_description
1 polymer ?
#
loop_
_entity_poly.entity_id
_entity_poly.type
_entity_poly.pdbx_seq_one_letter_code
_entity_poly.pdbx_strand_id
1 'polypeptide(L)'
;MSAEPRSLPPRHVLILGGTTEARRLAEALAADPAYRVTTSLAGRVTSPVLPPGETRIGGFGGIAGLAGWTIGFDVSHVIDATHPFAERMSFNASEAAALSGIPLLALRRPGWTPEPGDDWTFADSLAGAAALLPSLGSRAFLTTGRMGLHTFAHLTETWFLVRSVDPPAAPAPPHLEVLLDRGPFTLADERELLARHRIDVLVTKDSGGSATAPKLTAAREAGIPVLVVRRPAVPEGVAEADSVAAALDWLRQQA
;
A
#
# COMPACT_ATOMS: atom_id res chain seq x y z
N MET A 1 26.13 -0.96 47.51
CA MET A 1 26.24 -0.78 46.04
C MET A 1 25.13 -1.58 45.40
N SER A 2 23.96 -0.97 45.21
CA SER A 2 22.87 -1.59 44.47
C SER A 2 23.24 -1.55 43.00
N ALA A 3 23.39 -2.71 42.36
CA ALA A 3 23.55 -2.78 40.92
C ALA A 3 22.29 -2.20 40.28
N GLU A 4 22.44 -1.15 39.47
CA GLU A 4 21.35 -0.67 38.63
C GLU A 4 20.85 -1.85 37.76
N PRO A 5 19.53 -2.07 37.66
CA PRO A 5 19.00 -3.10 36.79
C PRO A 5 19.45 -2.79 35.36
N ARG A 6 20.20 -3.73 34.77
CA ARG A 6 20.63 -3.66 33.36
C ARG A 6 19.36 -3.60 32.52
N SER A 7 19.04 -2.44 31.94
CA SER A 7 17.91 -2.30 31.03
C SER A 7 18.10 -3.29 29.88
N LEU A 8 17.10 -4.14 29.64
CA LEU A 8 17.12 -5.05 28.49
C LEU A 8 17.31 -4.22 27.21
N PRO A 9 18.09 -4.71 26.23
CA PRO A 9 18.23 -4.01 24.96
C PRO A 9 16.85 -3.83 24.31
N PRO A 10 16.61 -2.69 23.64
CA PRO A 10 15.33 -2.43 23.00
C PRO A 10 15.04 -3.50 21.95
N ARG A 11 13.79 -3.94 21.87
CA ARG A 11 13.35 -4.93 20.88
C ARG A 11 13.38 -4.31 19.49
N HIS A 12 14.16 -4.91 18.58
CA HIS A 12 14.25 -4.42 17.21
C HIS A 12 13.06 -4.89 16.38
N VAL A 13 12.24 -3.96 15.91
CA VAL A 13 11.08 -4.22 15.03
C VAL A 13 11.41 -3.78 13.61
N LEU A 14 11.31 -4.70 12.66
CA LEU A 14 11.37 -4.39 11.23
C LEU A 14 9.95 -4.15 10.70
N ILE A 15 9.70 -2.96 10.17
CA ILE A 15 8.45 -2.65 9.45
C ILE A 15 8.73 -2.71 7.95
N LEU A 16 8.08 -3.63 7.23
CA LEU A 16 8.02 -3.61 5.78
C LEU A 16 6.97 -2.57 5.38
N GLY A 17 7.42 -1.41 4.89
CA GLY A 17 6.60 -0.20 4.85
C GLY A 17 6.16 0.26 3.46
N GLY A 18 5.68 1.50 3.40
CA GLY A 18 5.16 2.15 2.20
C GLY A 18 3.68 2.54 2.27
N THR A 19 3.06 2.40 3.45
CA THR A 19 1.66 2.77 3.71
C THR A 19 1.57 3.79 4.84
N THR A 20 0.41 4.44 4.96
CA THR A 20 0.09 5.33 6.08
C THR A 20 0.13 4.58 7.42
N GLU A 21 -0.32 3.32 7.44
CA GLU A 21 -0.34 2.48 8.65
C GLU A 21 1.09 2.13 9.09
N ALA A 22 1.97 1.79 8.15
CA ALA A 22 3.39 1.57 8.43
C ALA A 22 4.05 2.82 9.06
N ARG A 23 3.76 4.00 8.52
CA ARG A 23 4.29 5.27 9.05
C ARG A 23 3.78 5.54 10.47
N ARG A 24 2.48 5.41 10.71
CA ARG A 24 1.87 5.62 12.03
C ARG A 24 2.39 4.62 13.07
N LEU A 25 2.62 3.37 12.66
CA LEU A 25 3.23 2.36 13.53
C LEU A 25 4.68 2.73 13.87
N ALA A 26 5.47 3.17 12.89
CA ALA A 26 6.83 3.63 13.12
C ALA A 26 6.87 4.85 14.06
N GLU A 27 5.96 5.82 13.89
CA GLU A 27 5.79 6.97 14.78
C GLU A 27 5.48 6.54 16.23
N ALA A 28 4.57 5.59 16.42
CA ALA A 28 4.23 5.07 17.74
C ALA A 28 5.39 4.30 18.40
N LEU A 29 6.08 3.44 17.65
CA LEU A 29 7.20 2.66 18.19
C LEU A 29 8.44 3.51 18.46
N ALA A 30 8.74 4.50 17.63
CA ALA A 30 9.88 5.39 17.83
C ALA A 30 9.74 6.28 19.09
N ALA A 31 8.51 6.49 19.58
CA ALA A 31 8.25 7.23 20.80
C ALA A 31 8.45 6.38 22.09
N ASP A 32 8.61 5.06 21.96
CA ASP A 32 8.73 4.14 23.08
C ASP A 32 10.17 3.56 23.17
N PRO A 33 10.92 3.83 24.25
CA PRO A 33 12.30 3.38 24.40
C PRO A 33 12.45 1.85 24.51
N ALA A 34 11.36 1.10 24.68
CA ALA A 34 11.39 -0.36 24.65
C ALA A 34 11.65 -0.93 23.23
N TYR A 35 11.55 -0.09 22.19
CA TYR A 35 11.68 -0.50 20.80
C TYR A 35 12.78 0.25 20.06
N ARG A 36 13.46 -0.48 19.18
CA ARG A 36 14.26 0.07 18.08
C ARG A 36 13.51 -0.25 16.81
N VAL A 37 13.25 0.72 15.93
CA VAL A 37 12.45 0.50 14.73
C VAL A 37 13.27 0.77 13.47
N THR A 38 13.24 -0.19 12.53
CA THR A 38 13.72 -0.01 11.16
C THR A 38 12.55 -0.12 10.21
N THR A 39 12.31 0.90 9.39
CA THR A 39 11.35 0.81 8.27
C THR A 39 12.07 0.49 6.96
N SER A 40 11.62 -0.54 6.25
CA SER A 40 12.12 -0.89 4.92
C SER A 40 11.18 -0.40 3.83
N LEU A 41 11.72 0.41 2.91
CA LEU A 41 11.01 0.95 1.76
C LEU A 41 11.55 0.33 0.46
N ALA A 42 10.65 -0.02 -0.45
CA ALA A 42 11.02 -0.62 -1.74
C ALA A 42 11.79 0.31 -2.70
N GLY A 43 11.93 1.61 -2.39
CA GLY A 43 12.58 2.58 -3.28
C GLY A 43 11.77 2.93 -4.54
N ARG A 44 10.44 2.76 -4.48
CA ARG A 44 9.54 3.00 -5.62
C ARG A 44 9.13 4.46 -5.80
N VAL A 45 9.57 5.34 -4.92
CA VAL A 45 9.34 6.78 -4.99
C VAL A 45 10.70 7.48 -4.98
N THR A 46 10.92 8.42 -5.90
CA THR A 46 12.22 9.12 -6.05
C THR A 46 12.62 9.89 -4.78
N SER A 47 11.64 10.50 -4.11
CA SER A 47 11.85 11.23 -2.85
C SER A 47 10.75 10.87 -1.85
N PRO A 48 10.91 9.76 -1.10
CA PRO A 48 9.95 9.34 -0.09
C PRO A 48 10.08 10.21 1.16
N VAL A 49 8.95 10.49 1.82
CA VAL A 49 8.97 11.08 3.17
C VAL A 49 9.32 9.96 4.14
N LEU A 50 10.47 10.09 4.80
CA LEU A 50 10.96 9.06 5.71
C LEU A 50 10.14 9.05 7.01
N PRO A 51 9.81 7.86 7.55
CA PRO A 51 9.26 7.72 8.90
C PRO A 51 10.36 7.98 9.96
N PRO A 52 9.99 8.23 11.22
CA PRO A 52 10.96 8.28 12.31
C PRO A 52 11.62 6.91 12.54
N GLY A 53 12.78 6.94 13.19
CA GLY A 53 13.63 5.76 13.40
C GLY A 53 14.58 5.48 12.24
N GLU A 54 15.12 4.27 12.19
CA GLU A 54 16.02 3.85 11.11
C GLU A 54 15.22 3.56 9.84
N THR A 55 15.77 3.91 8.68
CA THR A 55 15.15 3.59 7.39
C THR A 55 16.15 2.92 6.46
N ARG A 56 15.72 1.84 5.81
CA ARG A 56 16.46 1.22 4.72
C ARG A 56 15.66 1.31 3.41
N ILE A 57 16.36 1.51 2.29
CA ILE A 57 15.76 1.59 0.96
C ILE A 57 16.34 0.48 0.07
N GLY A 58 15.49 -0.16 -0.73
CA GLY A 58 15.87 -1.22 -1.66
C GLY A 58 15.49 -2.62 -1.18
N GLY A 59 15.61 -3.60 -2.08
CA GLY A 59 15.23 -4.98 -1.81
C GLY A 59 16.18 -5.70 -0.85
N PHE A 60 15.71 -6.83 -0.33
CA PHE A 60 16.50 -7.71 0.55
C PHE A 60 17.28 -8.79 -0.20
N GLY A 61 17.06 -8.96 -1.51
CA GLY A 61 17.62 -10.10 -2.27
C GLY A 61 16.77 -11.37 -2.19
N GLY A 62 15.45 -11.23 -2.08
CA GLY A 62 14.51 -12.36 -1.98
C GLY A 62 14.33 -12.85 -0.54
N ILE A 63 13.76 -14.06 -0.40
CA ILE A 63 13.39 -14.68 0.88
C ILE A 63 14.62 -14.89 1.77
N ALA A 64 15.65 -15.58 1.24
CA ALA A 64 16.88 -15.86 1.98
C ALA A 64 17.61 -14.59 2.43
N GLY A 65 17.61 -13.56 1.57
CA GLY A 65 18.20 -12.28 1.90
C GLY A 65 17.43 -11.51 2.99
N LEU A 66 16.09 -11.59 3.00
CA LEU A 66 15.28 -11.03 4.08
C LEU A 66 15.53 -11.78 5.40
N ALA A 67 15.52 -13.11 5.39
CA ALA A 67 15.78 -13.93 6.56
C ALA A 67 17.18 -13.65 7.14
N GLY A 68 18.22 -13.67 6.29
CA GLY A 68 19.59 -13.35 6.68
C GLY A 68 19.74 -11.94 7.24
N TRP A 69 19.05 -10.95 6.67
CA TRP A 69 19.04 -9.59 7.21
C TRP A 69 18.37 -9.55 8.59
N THR A 70 17.21 -10.20 8.76
CA THR A 70 16.52 -10.20 10.06
C THR A 70 17.36 -10.83 11.17
N ILE A 71 18.08 -11.92 10.87
CA ILE A 71 19.00 -12.58 11.81
C ILE A 71 20.22 -11.70 12.10
N GLY A 72 20.89 -11.19 11.05
CA GLY A 72 22.13 -10.43 11.20
C GLY A 72 21.97 -9.06 11.86
N PHE A 73 20.73 -8.55 11.96
CA PHE A 73 20.41 -7.29 12.61
C PHE A 73 19.59 -7.48 13.91
N ASP A 74 19.57 -8.70 14.46
CA ASP A 74 18.89 -9.03 15.72
C ASP A 74 17.41 -8.57 15.75
N VAL A 75 16.72 -8.73 14.63
CA VAL A 75 15.29 -8.38 14.53
C VAL A 75 14.49 -9.33 15.41
N SER A 76 13.72 -8.75 16.33
CA SER A 76 12.83 -9.50 17.21
C SER A 76 11.47 -9.78 16.59
N HIS A 77 10.97 -8.87 15.74
CA HIS A 77 9.64 -8.95 15.13
C HIS A 77 9.64 -8.32 13.74
N VAL A 78 8.91 -8.93 12.81
CA VAL A 78 8.64 -8.36 11.49
C VAL A 78 7.17 -7.96 11.42
N ILE A 79 6.90 -6.74 10.96
CA ILE A 79 5.55 -6.26 10.66
C ILE A 79 5.46 -6.04 9.15
N ASP A 80 4.66 -6.85 8.45
CA ASP A 80 4.26 -6.59 7.07
C ASP A 80 3.16 -5.52 7.06
N ALA A 81 3.55 -4.27 6.89
CA ALA A 81 2.66 -3.13 6.71
C ALA A 81 2.75 -2.59 5.27
N THR A 82 3.07 -3.46 4.30
CA THR A 82 3.18 -3.08 2.89
C THR A 82 1.82 -2.77 2.28
N HIS A 83 1.80 -2.15 1.09
CA HIS A 83 0.55 -1.88 0.40
C HIS A 83 -0.21 -3.19 0.12
N PRO A 84 -1.57 -3.26 0.18
CA PRO A 84 -2.33 -4.48 -0.10
C PRO A 84 -2.08 -5.14 -1.47
N PHE A 85 -1.40 -4.45 -2.38
CA PHE A 85 -1.03 -4.93 -3.73
C PHE A 85 0.47 -5.29 -3.83
N ALA A 86 1.19 -5.32 -2.71
CA ALA A 86 2.58 -5.73 -2.63
C ALA A 86 2.71 -7.24 -2.36
N GLU A 87 1.87 -8.04 -3.02
CA GLU A 87 1.74 -9.51 -2.88
C GLU A 87 3.08 -10.22 -2.70
N ARG A 88 4.00 -10.05 -3.65
CA ARG A 88 5.33 -10.69 -3.61
C ARG A 88 6.09 -10.39 -2.31
N MET A 89 5.99 -9.17 -1.79
CA MET A 89 6.67 -8.81 -0.55
C MET A 89 6.02 -9.49 0.66
N SER A 90 4.69 -9.58 0.70
CA SER A 90 3.97 -10.32 1.75
C SER A 90 4.34 -11.80 1.76
N PHE A 91 4.37 -12.46 0.59
CA PHE A 91 4.81 -13.86 0.50
C PHE A 91 6.28 -14.03 0.91
N ASN A 92 7.17 -13.15 0.45
CA ASN A 92 8.56 -13.17 0.88
C ASN A 92 8.70 -12.98 2.39
N ALA A 93 7.89 -12.12 3.02
CA ALA A 93 7.91 -11.89 4.45
C ALA A 93 7.49 -13.14 5.22
N SER A 94 6.41 -13.79 4.79
CA SER A 94 5.92 -15.04 5.38
C SER A 94 6.96 -16.14 5.33
N GLU A 95 7.55 -16.40 4.16
CA GLU A 95 8.56 -17.44 4.01
C GLU A 95 9.87 -17.11 4.74
N ALA A 96 10.28 -15.84 4.74
CA ALA A 96 11.49 -15.42 5.45
C ALA A 96 11.33 -15.50 6.97
N ALA A 97 10.16 -15.16 7.49
CA ALA A 97 9.82 -15.31 8.90
C ALA A 97 9.83 -16.78 9.33
N ALA A 98 9.26 -17.68 8.52
CA ALA A 98 9.34 -19.11 8.75
C ALA A 98 10.79 -19.63 8.74
N LEU A 99 11.63 -19.10 7.84
CA LEU A 99 13.04 -19.48 7.74
C LEU A 99 13.91 -18.95 8.90
N SER A 100 13.65 -17.74 9.38
CA SER A 100 14.42 -17.13 10.47
C SER A 100 13.89 -17.46 11.86
N GLY A 101 12.66 -17.97 11.96
CA GLY A 101 11.96 -18.19 13.24
C GLY A 101 11.49 -16.89 13.90
N ILE A 102 11.53 -15.75 13.20
CA ILE A 102 11.13 -14.45 13.74
C ILE A 102 9.63 -14.26 13.55
N PRO A 103 8.87 -13.90 14.60
CA PRO A 103 7.44 -13.64 14.51
C PRO A 103 7.09 -12.59 13.44
N LEU A 104 6.06 -12.91 12.65
CA LEU A 104 5.49 -12.03 11.62
C LEU A 104 4.05 -11.66 11.96
N LEU A 105 3.75 -10.37 11.89
CA LEU A 105 2.39 -9.84 11.87
C LEU A 105 2.13 -9.11 10.55
N ALA A 106 0.99 -9.36 9.91
CA ALA A 106 0.52 -8.56 8.79
C ALA A 106 -0.43 -7.45 9.28
N LEU A 107 -0.04 -6.19 9.11
CA LEU A 107 -0.89 -5.03 9.39
C LEU A 107 -1.69 -4.66 8.13
N ARG A 108 -2.93 -5.15 8.05
CA ARG A 108 -3.80 -5.03 6.87
C ARG A 108 -5.07 -4.28 7.20
N ARG A 109 -5.16 -3.02 6.78
CA ARG A 109 -6.43 -2.27 6.86
C ARG A 109 -7.54 -2.95 6.04
N PRO A 110 -8.82 -2.82 6.42
CA PRO A 110 -9.95 -3.35 5.66
C PRO A 110 -10.04 -2.84 4.21
N GLY A 111 -10.66 -3.64 3.35
CA GLY A 111 -11.10 -3.23 2.01
C GLY A 111 -12.22 -2.20 2.06
N TRP A 112 -12.43 -1.46 0.98
CA TRP A 112 -13.64 -0.66 0.86
C TRP A 112 -14.84 -1.54 0.52
N THR A 113 -16.01 -1.15 1.03
CA THR A 113 -17.30 -1.80 0.71
C THR A 113 -18.17 -0.80 -0.03
N PRO A 114 -18.86 -1.20 -1.11
CA PRO A 114 -19.81 -0.32 -1.80
C PRO A 114 -20.91 0.17 -0.85
N GLU A 115 -21.27 1.45 -0.96
CA GLU A 115 -22.37 2.09 -0.26
C GLU A 115 -23.57 2.30 -1.22
N PRO A 116 -24.79 2.59 -0.71
CA PRO A 116 -25.89 2.96 -1.58
C PRO A 116 -25.52 4.10 -2.54
N GLY A 117 -25.80 3.90 -3.83
CA GLY A 117 -25.45 4.83 -4.91
C GLY A 117 -24.11 4.54 -5.60
N ASP A 118 -23.27 3.66 -5.05
CA ASP A 118 -22.07 3.19 -5.74
C ASP A 118 -22.44 2.24 -6.88
N ASP A 119 -21.84 2.46 -8.05
CA ASP A 119 -21.89 1.55 -9.21
C ASP A 119 -20.51 0.92 -9.43
N TRP A 120 -20.24 -0.20 -8.75
CA TRP A 120 -18.92 -0.84 -8.78
C TRP A 120 -18.93 -2.11 -9.63
N THR A 121 -18.02 -2.15 -10.60
CA THR A 121 -17.63 -3.38 -11.30
C THR A 121 -16.29 -3.86 -10.75
N PHE A 122 -16.13 -5.15 -10.50
CA PHE A 122 -14.89 -5.69 -9.98
C PHE A 122 -14.08 -6.45 -11.03
N ALA A 123 -12.76 -6.31 -10.97
CA ALA A 123 -11.80 -7.08 -11.76
C ALA A 123 -10.78 -7.78 -10.86
N ASP A 124 -10.41 -9.02 -11.18
CA ASP A 124 -9.44 -9.77 -10.38
C ASP A 124 -7.97 -9.37 -10.63
N SER A 125 -7.73 -8.55 -11.66
CA SER A 125 -6.40 -8.05 -11.99
C SER A 125 -6.46 -6.75 -12.79
N LEU A 126 -5.32 -6.07 -12.95
CA LEU A 126 -5.22 -4.92 -13.86
C LEU A 126 -5.50 -5.31 -15.32
N ALA A 127 -5.17 -6.54 -15.72
CA ALA A 127 -5.46 -7.05 -17.07
C ALA A 127 -6.97 -7.26 -17.26
N GLY A 128 -7.64 -7.83 -16.26
CA GLY A 128 -9.10 -7.91 -16.24
C GLY A 128 -9.75 -6.54 -16.26
N ALA A 129 -9.19 -5.56 -15.53
CA ALA A 129 -9.68 -4.20 -15.55
C ALA A 129 -9.52 -3.55 -16.94
N ALA A 130 -8.37 -3.72 -17.59
CA ALA A 130 -8.17 -3.21 -18.95
C ALA A 130 -9.14 -3.84 -19.95
N ALA A 131 -9.48 -5.13 -19.80
CA ALA A 131 -10.45 -5.81 -20.65
C ALA A 131 -11.90 -5.31 -20.44
N LEU A 132 -12.29 -4.99 -19.20
CA LEU A 132 -13.63 -4.52 -18.86
C LEU A 132 -13.83 -3.03 -19.18
N LEU A 133 -12.77 -2.23 -19.08
CA LEU A 133 -12.83 -0.77 -19.16
C LEU A 133 -13.61 -0.21 -20.37
N PRO A 134 -13.44 -0.71 -21.61
CA PRO A 134 -14.14 -0.15 -22.77
C PRO A 134 -15.67 -0.31 -22.72
N SER A 135 -16.19 -1.23 -21.91
CA SER A 135 -17.64 -1.40 -21.71
C SER A 135 -18.23 -0.42 -20.69
N LEU A 136 -17.39 0.25 -19.90
CA LEU A 136 -17.79 1.13 -18.80
C LEU A 136 -17.65 2.62 -19.15
N GLY A 137 -16.65 2.98 -19.96
CA GLY A 137 -16.38 4.37 -20.29
C GLY A 137 -15.23 4.57 -21.26
N SER A 138 -15.08 5.81 -21.71
CA SER A 138 -14.09 6.23 -22.72
C SER A 138 -13.09 7.27 -22.19
N ARG A 139 -13.35 7.85 -21.01
CA ARG A 139 -12.56 8.87 -20.34
C ARG A 139 -12.26 8.42 -18.91
N ALA A 140 -11.23 7.60 -18.79
CA ALA A 140 -10.92 6.88 -17.56
C ALA A 140 -10.01 7.70 -16.63
N PHE A 141 -10.34 7.73 -15.35
CA PHE A 141 -9.41 8.16 -14.30
C PHE A 141 -8.70 6.94 -13.68
N LEU A 142 -7.44 6.73 -14.03
CA LEU A 142 -6.60 5.68 -13.46
C LEU A 142 -5.91 6.16 -12.19
N THR A 143 -6.31 5.58 -11.06
CA THR A 143 -5.72 5.86 -9.73
C THR A 143 -4.89 4.70 -9.20
N THR A 144 -4.46 3.80 -10.10
CA THR A 144 -3.71 2.58 -9.79
C THR A 144 -2.20 2.82 -9.62
N GLY A 145 -1.76 4.08 -9.83
CA GLY A 145 -0.37 4.54 -9.80
C GLY A 145 0.41 4.17 -11.07
N ARG A 146 1.71 4.51 -11.13
CA ARG A 146 2.58 4.17 -12.28
C ARG A 146 2.73 2.67 -12.55
N MET A 147 2.66 1.84 -11.51
CA MET A 147 2.91 0.40 -11.62
C MET A 147 1.70 -0.31 -12.23
N GLY A 148 1.89 -0.78 -13.46
CA GLY A 148 0.86 -1.49 -14.23
C GLY A 148 0.18 -0.65 -15.32
N LEU A 149 0.61 0.59 -15.56
CA LEU A 149 0.03 1.41 -16.65
C LEU A 149 0.14 0.73 -18.02
N HIS A 150 1.23 0.00 -18.27
CA HIS A 150 1.44 -0.77 -19.50
C HIS A 150 0.30 -1.73 -19.83
N THR A 151 -0.43 -2.21 -18.82
CA THR A 151 -1.56 -3.13 -19.03
C THR A 151 -2.69 -2.46 -19.83
N PHE A 152 -2.79 -1.14 -19.80
CA PHE A 152 -3.79 -0.36 -20.55
C PHE A 152 -3.26 0.13 -21.89
N ALA A 153 -1.99 -0.09 -22.24
CA ALA A 153 -1.34 0.52 -23.41
C ALA A 153 -1.96 0.12 -24.76
N HIS A 154 -2.67 -1.00 -24.81
CA HIS A 154 -3.36 -1.50 -26.00
C HIS A 154 -4.72 -0.82 -26.25
N LEU A 155 -5.23 -0.02 -25.29
CA LEU A 155 -6.50 0.68 -25.41
C LEU A 155 -6.27 2.02 -26.12
N THR A 156 -6.47 2.04 -27.44
CA THR A 156 -6.18 3.20 -28.29
C THR A 156 -7.31 4.23 -28.34
N GLU A 157 -8.55 3.82 -28.06
CA GLU A 157 -9.72 4.71 -28.14
C GLU A 157 -10.05 5.40 -26.81
N THR A 158 -9.54 4.87 -25.69
CA THR A 158 -9.79 5.40 -24.35
C THR A 158 -8.83 6.55 -24.05
N TRP A 159 -9.36 7.67 -23.58
CA TRP A 159 -8.57 8.76 -23.02
C TRP A 159 -8.37 8.55 -21.52
N PHE A 160 -7.14 8.75 -21.03
CA PHE A 160 -6.76 8.47 -19.65
C PHE A 160 -6.28 9.72 -18.92
N LEU A 161 -6.86 9.98 -17.74
CA LEU A 161 -6.19 10.75 -16.69
C LEU A 161 -5.48 9.75 -15.78
N VAL A 162 -4.16 9.86 -15.63
CA VAL A 162 -3.36 8.96 -14.78
C VAL A 162 -2.80 9.74 -13.61
N ARG A 163 -3.23 9.41 -12.39
CA ARG A 163 -2.61 9.96 -11.17
C ARG A 163 -1.46 9.09 -10.70
N SER A 164 -0.29 9.69 -10.54
CA SER A 164 0.91 9.01 -10.07
C SER A 164 1.82 9.95 -9.27
N VAL A 165 2.60 9.41 -8.34
CA VAL A 165 3.59 10.18 -7.57
C VAL A 165 4.82 10.52 -8.42
N ASP A 166 5.33 9.53 -9.17
CA ASP A 166 6.40 9.73 -10.16
C ASP A 166 5.85 9.45 -11.56
N PRO A 167 6.44 10.04 -12.62
CA PRO A 167 6.05 9.77 -14.00
C PRO A 167 6.03 8.26 -14.33
N PRO A 168 4.98 7.77 -15.01
CA PRO A 168 4.97 6.40 -15.50
C PRO A 168 5.99 6.23 -16.64
N ALA A 169 6.55 5.03 -16.76
CA ALA A 169 7.40 4.66 -17.88
C ALA A 169 6.56 4.03 -19.00
N ALA A 170 7.08 4.09 -20.22
CA ALA A 170 6.52 3.36 -21.36
C ALA A 170 6.59 1.83 -21.14
N PRO A 171 5.70 1.04 -21.78
CA PRO A 171 4.62 1.49 -22.66
C PRO A 171 3.43 2.06 -21.88
N ALA A 172 2.73 3.02 -22.48
CA ALA A 172 1.56 3.71 -21.92
C ALA A 172 0.50 3.90 -23.02
N PRO A 173 -0.78 4.11 -22.66
CA PRO A 173 -1.83 4.42 -23.64
C PRO A 173 -1.48 5.64 -24.50
N PRO A 174 -1.90 5.72 -25.77
CA PRO A 174 -1.54 6.85 -26.64
C PRO A 174 -2.25 8.16 -26.27
N HIS A 175 -3.40 8.09 -25.60
CA HIS A 175 -4.19 9.25 -25.18
C HIS A 175 -4.19 9.37 -23.67
N LEU A 176 -3.18 10.02 -23.12
CA LEU A 176 -3.02 10.15 -21.68
C LEU A 176 -2.64 11.56 -21.22
N GLU A 177 -3.10 11.92 -20.04
CA GLU A 177 -2.65 13.06 -19.26
C GLU A 177 -2.17 12.55 -17.90
N VAL A 178 -0.97 12.94 -17.47
CA VAL A 178 -0.41 12.53 -16.18
C VAL A 178 -0.61 13.64 -15.16
N LEU A 179 -1.36 13.34 -14.09
CA LEU A 179 -1.44 14.14 -12.88
C LEU A 179 -0.37 13.65 -11.90
N LEU A 180 0.71 14.42 -11.76
CA LEU A 180 1.74 14.18 -10.74
C LEU A 180 1.26 14.71 -9.41
N ASP A 181 0.83 13.82 -8.54
CA ASP A 181 0.19 14.20 -7.28
C ASP A 181 0.40 13.14 -6.19
N ARG A 182 0.41 13.59 -4.94
CA ARG A 182 0.61 12.77 -3.75
C ARG A 182 -0.38 13.19 -2.69
N GLY A 183 -1.17 12.21 -2.23
CA GLY A 183 -2.18 12.44 -1.21
C GLY A 183 -1.62 12.85 0.17
N PRO A 184 -2.51 13.10 1.14
CA PRO A 184 -3.94 12.78 1.11
C PRO A 184 -4.74 13.66 0.14
N PHE A 185 -5.82 13.09 -0.42
CA PHE A 185 -6.70 13.80 -1.36
C PHE A 185 -7.97 14.26 -0.65
N THR A 186 -8.55 15.39 -1.07
CA THR A 186 -9.81 15.87 -0.51
C THR A 186 -10.99 15.57 -1.44
N LEU A 187 -12.20 15.51 -0.88
CA LEU A 187 -13.40 15.29 -1.68
C LEU A 187 -13.66 16.44 -2.66
N ALA A 188 -13.36 17.68 -2.26
CA ALA A 188 -13.54 18.85 -3.13
C ALA A 188 -12.64 18.77 -4.36
N ASP A 189 -11.36 18.43 -4.18
CA ASP A 189 -10.41 18.31 -5.29
C ASP A 189 -10.78 17.15 -6.23
N GLU A 190 -11.25 16.02 -5.67
CA GLU A 190 -11.69 14.87 -6.49
C GLU A 190 -12.92 15.22 -7.34
N ARG A 191 -13.91 15.92 -6.78
CA ARG A 191 -15.07 16.42 -7.55
C ARG A 191 -14.63 17.32 -8.70
N GLU A 192 -13.73 18.26 -8.42
CA GLU A 192 -13.22 19.19 -9.43
C GLU A 192 -12.47 18.43 -10.54
N LEU A 193 -11.60 17.47 -10.18
CA LEU A 193 -10.87 16.65 -11.14
C LEU A 193 -11.82 15.85 -12.04
N LEU A 194 -12.81 15.15 -11.46
CA LEU A 194 -13.77 14.37 -12.25
C LEU A 194 -14.54 15.26 -13.23
N ALA A 195 -15.02 16.42 -12.78
CA ALA A 195 -15.75 17.36 -13.61
C ALA A 195 -14.88 18.00 -14.70
N ARG A 196 -13.72 18.55 -14.34
CA ARG A 196 -12.81 19.26 -15.26
C ARG A 196 -12.35 18.36 -16.41
N HIS A 197 -12.01 17.11 -16.11
CA HIS A 197 -11.54 16.16 -17.12
C HIS A 197 -12.67 15.37 -17.79
N ARG A 198 -13.94 15.60 -17.41
CA ARG A 198 -15.12 14.89 -17.91
C ARG A 198 -14.92 13.38 -17.80
N ILE A 199 -14.51 12.93 -16.62
CA ILE A 199 -14.29 11.51 -16.35
C ILE A 199 -15.64 10.79 -16.39
N ASP A 200 -15.68 9.66 -17.10
CA ASP A 200 -16.88 8.81 -17.21
C ASP A 200 -16.68 7.43 -16.59
N VAL A 201 -15.46 7.08 -16.16
CA VAL A 201 -15.18 5.86 -15.40
C VAL A 201 -13.96 6.05 -14.49
N LEU A 202 -14.08 5.63 -13.23
CA LEU A 202 -12.96 5.60 -12.28
C LEU A 202 -12.38 4.19 -12.23
N VAL A 203 -11.07 4.05 -12.39
CA VAL A 203 -10.38 2.75 -12.19
C VAL A 203 -9.47 2.86 -10.97
N THR A 204 -9.63 1.93 -10.04
CA THR A 204 -8.86 1.93 -8.81
C THR A 204 -8.52 0.53 -8.31
N LYS A 205 -7.50 0.45 -7.46
CA LYS A 205 -7.19 -0.73 -6.67
C LYS A 205 -7.97 -0.64 -5.37
N ASP A 206 -8.49 -1.74 -4.84
CA ASP A 206 -9.02 -1.77 -3.47
C ASP A 206 -7.89 -1.61 -2.45
N SER A 207 -7.37 -0.39 -2.36
CA SER A 207 -6.29 -0.03 -1.46
C SER A 207 -6.79 0.07 -0.02
N GLY A 208 -8.10 0.23 0.21
CA GLY A 208 -8.67 0.56 1.51
C GLY A 208 -8.17 1.92 2.04
N GLY A 209 -8.54 2.20 3.30
CA GLY A 209 -8.08 3.40 4.02
C GLY A 209 -8.75 4.70 3.58
N SER A 210 -8.80 5.67 4.49
CA SER A 210 -9.52 6.93 4.29
C SER A 210 -8.77 7.92 3.39
N ALA A 211 -7.44 7.91 3.36
CA ALA A 211 -6.63 8.91 2.66
C ALA A 211 -6.83 8.92 1.12
N THR A 212 -7.32 7.82 0.55
CA THR A 212 -7.58 7.73 -0.90
C THR A 212 -9.04 7.42 -1.21
N ALA A 213 -9.91 7.29 -0.21
CA ALA A 213 -11.34 7.06 -0.38
C ALA A 213 -12.11 8.22 -1.08
N PRO A 214 -11.72 9.51 -0.98
CA PRO A 214 -12.53 10.61 -1.50
C PRO A 214 -12.92 10.54 -2.98
N LYS A 215 -12.08 9.93 -3.82
CA LYS A 215 -12.41 9.65 -5.24
C LYS A 215 -13.65 8.76 -5.43
N LEU A 216 -13.89 7.83 -4.50
CA LEU A 216 -15.05 6.93 -4.55
C LEU A 216 -16.32 7.70 -4.23
N THR A 217 -16.27 8.52 -3.17
CA THR A 217 -17.39 9.43 -2.84
C THR A 217 -17.68 10.40 -3.97
N ALA A 218 -16.65 10.98 -4.60
CA ALA A 218 -16.83 11.87 -5.74
C ALA A 218 -17.43 11.16 -6.96
N ALA A 219 -16.99 9.93 -7.25
CA ALA A 219 -17.55 9.11 -8.33
C ALA A 219 -19.03 8.79 -8.08
N ARG A 220 -19.39 8.37 -6.86
CA ARG A 220 -20.77 8.13 -6.45
C ARG A 220 -21.66 9.36 -6.65
N GLU A 221 -21.22 10.53 -6.18
CA GLU A 221 -21.99 11.77 -6.32
C GLU A 221 -22.18 12.20 -7.77
N ALA A 222 -21.23 11.87 -8.64
CA ALA A 222 -21.29 12.15 -10.07
C ALA A 222 -22.00 11.05 -10.88
N GLY A 223 -22.41 9.94 -10.26
CA GLY A 223 -22.96 8.77 -10.96
C GLY A 223 -21.96 8.09 -11.90
N ILE A 224 -20.66 8.19 -11.60
CA ILE A 224 -19.57 7.61 -12.41
C ILE A 224 -19.33 6.17 -11.96
N PRO A 225 -19.35 5.17 -12.87
CA PRO A 225 -19.01 3.79 -12.54
C PRO A 225 -17.56 3.67 -12.07
N VAL A 226 -17.34 2.77 -11.12
CA VAL A 226 -16.02 2.47 -10.55
C VAL A 226 -15.62 1.05 -10.89
N LEU A 227 -14.53 0.91 -11.63
CA LEU A 227 -13.87 -0.37 -11.86
C LEU A 227 -12.81 -0.61 -10.77
N VAL A 228 -13.14 -1.50 -9.84
CA VAL A 228 -12.31 -1.83 -8.67
C VAL A 228 -11.53 -3.11 -8.92
N VAL A 229 -10.20 -3.01 -8.92
CA VAL A 229 -9.31 -4.16 -8.93
C VAL A 229 -9.28 -4.78 -7.53
N ARG A 230 -9.58 -6.07 -7.44
CA ARG A 230 -9.54 -6.84 -6.19
C ARG A 230 -8.13 -6.95 -5.65
N ARG A 231 -8.02 -7.08 -4.33
CA ARG A 231 -6.76 -7.38 -3.67
C ARG A 231 -6.26 -8.76 -4.11
N PRO A 232 -4.95 -8.93 -4.32
CA PRO A 232 -4.37 -10.25 -4.57
C PRO A 232 -4.51 -11.15 -3.33
N ALA A 233 -4.21 -12.43 -3.51
CA ALA A 233 -4.11 -13.37 -2.41
C ALA A 233 -3.03 -12.95 -1.40
N VAL A 234 -3.21 -13.38 -0.16
CA VAL A 234 -2.26 -13.14 0.94
C VAL A 234 -1.77 -14.49 1.48
N PRO A 235 -0.59 -14.52 2.12
CA PRO A 235 -0.07 -15.76 2.71
C PRO A 235 -1.01 -16.29 3.81
N GLU A 236 -1.25 -17.60 3.81
CA GLU A 236 -2.05 -18.26 4.84
C GLU A 236 -1.25 -18.43 6.15
N GLY A 237 -1.94 -18.49 7.28
CA GLY A 237 -1.33 -18.78 8.59
C GLY A 237 -0.52 -17.64 9.22
N VAL A 238 -0.52 -16.44 8.61
CA VAL A 238 0.10 -15.24 9.18
C VAL A 238 -0.87 -14.55 10.13
N ALA A 239 -0.40 -14.16 11.32
CA ALA A 239 -1.20 -13.36 12.24
C ALA A 239 -1.53 -11.99 11.63
N GLU A 240 -2.77 -11.51 11.80
CA GLU A 240 -3.22 -10.25 11.20
C GLU A 240 -3.68 -9.24 12.25
N ALA A 241 -3.42 -7.97 11.96
CA ALA A 241 -3.98 -6.82 12.67
C ALA A 241 -4.61 -5.86 11.66
N ASP A 242 -5.81 -5.38 11.94
CA ASP A 242 -6.54 -4.46 11.06
C ASP A 242 -6.18 -2.98 11.29
N SER A 243 -5.43 -2.69 12.35
CA SER A 243 -5.17 -1.35 12.84
C SER A 243 -3.82 -1.27 13.57
N VAL A 244 -3.27 -0.05 13.64
CA VAL A 244 -2.01 0.23 14.36
C VAL A 244 -2.14 -0.13 15.84
N ALA A 245 -3.31 0.11 16.45
CA ALA A 245 -3.57 -0.24 17.84
C ALA A 245 -3.45 -1.76 18.07
N ALA A 246 -4.11 -2.58 17.24
CA ALA A 246 -4.02 -4.03 17.32
C ALA A 246 -2.58 -4.55 17.09
N ALA A 247 -1.82 -3.92 16.20
CA ALA A 247 -0.41 -4.27 15.98
C ALA A 247 0.48 -3.96 17.20
N LEU A 248 0.24 -2.82 17.87
CA LEU A 248 0.94 -2.47 19.11
C LEU A 248 0.58 -3.44 20.25
N ASP A 249 -0.69 -3.82 20.36
CA ASP A 249 -1.12 -4.79 21.37
C ASP A 249 -0.51 -6.17 21.15
N TRP A 250 -0.41 -6.62 19.89
CA TRP A 250 0.31 -7.84 19.55
C TRP A 250 1.78 -7.77 19.97
N LEU A 251 2.49 -6.67 19.66
CA LEU A 251 3.89 -6.49 20.07
C LEU A 251 4.08 -6.47 21.60
N ARG A 252 3.09 -6.01 22.36
CA ARG A 252 3.12 -6.04 23.83
C ARG A 252 2.91 -7.44 24.41
N GLN A 253 2.11 -8.28 23.75
CA GLN A 253 1.85 -9.66 24.19
C GLN A 253 3.02 -10.61 23.89
N GLN A 254 3.88 -10.25 22.94
CA GLN A 254 5.11 -10.98 22.61
C GLN A 254 6.34 -10.49 23.42
N ALA A 255 6.11 -9.75 24.52
CA ALA A 255 7.15 -9.17 25.37
C ALA A 255 7.58 -10.11 26.50
#